data_AF-A0A5C5WE96-F1
#
_entry.id   AF-A0A5C5WE96-F1
#
_cell.length_a   1.000
_cell.length_b   1.000
_cell.length_c   1.000
_cell.angle_alpha   90.00
_cell.angle_beta   90.00
_cell.angle_gamma   90.00
#
_symmetry.space_group_name_H-M   'P 1'
#
loop_
_entity.id
_entity.type
_entity.pdbx_description
1 polymer ?
#
loop_
_entity_poly.entity_id
_entity_poly.type
_entity_poly.pdbx_seq_one_letter_code
_entity_poly.pdbx_strand_id
1 'polypeptide(L)'
;MASTEPTGEPEPLRSVHTTSFPALLKQLCASVLVTTYQAGKVVVLREDAGVLNTHFRKLNKPMGLARDGGRLAIGCSVDIWEFHNVPAVCAKLDASDDYPSTEAKHDACFLPRRAHCTGDIQIHEMACVASGDGQSELVFVNTAFSCLAERSDENSFEPIWRPKWIKQIAPGDNCHLNGLAVRDGQVKYVTALGETNAPGG
;
A
#
# COMPACT_ATOMS: atom_id res chain seq x y z
N MET A 1 36.86 -8.29 -0.43
CA MET A 1 37.04 -7.00 0.27
C MET A 1 35.97 -6.95 1.35
N ALA A 2 36.35 -6.95 2.63
CA ALA A 2 35.40 -6.90 3.72
C ALA A 2 34.80 -5.49 3.79
N SER A 3 33.50 -5.38 3.56
CA SER A 3 32.73 -4.15 3.76
C SER A 3 32.63 -3.89 5.26
N THR A 4 33.24 -2.79 5.71
CA THR A 4 33.03 -2.25 7.06
C THR A 4 31.56 -1.89 7.21
N GLU A 5 30.82 -2.61 8.06
CA GLU A 5 29.49 -2.21 8.46
C GLU A 5 29.57 -0.87 9.21
N PRO A 6 28.67 0.10 8.92
CA PRO A 6 28.67 1.37 9.62
C PRO A 6 28.26 1.15 11.09
N THR A 7 29.16 1.51 12.01
CA THR A 7 29.06 1.33 13.47
C THR A 7 28.33 2.46 14.19
N GLY A 8 27.42 3.17 13.52
CA GLY A 8 26.60 4.22 14.13
C GLY A 8 25.20 3.70 14.47
N GLU A 9 24.64 4.13 15.61
CA GLU A 9 23.20 3.99 15.82
C GLU A 9 22.47 4.66 14.64
N PRO A 10 21.46 3.99 14.04
CA PRO A 10 20.76 4.56 12.90
C PRO A 10 20.11 5.87 13.33
N GLU A 11 20.44 6.97 12.64
CA GLU A 11 19.83 8.26 12.95
C GLU A 11 18.30 8.13 12.89
N PRO A 12 17.57 8.70 13.86
CA PRO A 12 16.12 8.67 13.85
C PRO A 12 15.61 9.33 12.58
N LEU A 13 14.69 8.66 11.89
CA LEU A 13 14.06 9.21 10.69
C LEU A 13 13.40 10.55 11.02
N ARG A 14 13.65 11.56 10.18
CA ARG A 14 13.05 12.90 10.31
C ARG A 14 12.18 13.19 9.11
N SER A 15 11.09 13.91 9.34
CA SER A 15 10.26 14.51 8.29
C SER A 15 10.32 16.03 8.40
N VAL A 16 10.21 16.71 7.27
CA VAL A 16 10.06 18.16 7.18
C VAL A 16 8.75 18.42 6.45
N HIS A 17 7.93 19.32 6.98
CA HIS A 17 6.62 19.64 6.43
C HIS A 17 6.35 21.13 6.57
N THR A 18 5.42 21.65 5.78
CA THR A 18 4.90 23.00 5.97
C THR A 18 4.03 23.06 7.23
N THR A 19 3.91 24.24 7.83
CA THR A 19 3.01 24.47 8.97
C THR A 19 1.53 24.29 8.59
N SER A 20 1.19 24.45 7.31
CA SER A 20 -0.18 24.29 6.80
C SER A 20 -0.63 22.84 6.69
N PHE A 21 0.28 21.86 6.61
CA PHE A 21 -0.10 20.48 6.31
C PHE A 21 -0.85 19.79 7.46
N PRO A 22 -0.43 19.88 8.74
CA PRO A 22 -1.21 19.35 9.87
C PRO A 22 -2.60 20.00 9.97
N ALA A 23 -2.67 21.31 9.75
CA ALA A 23 -3.95 22.04 9.77
C ALA A 23 -4.90 21.52 8.69
N LEU A 24 -4.39 21.22 7.49
CA LEU A 24 -5.17 20.61 6.41
C LEU A 24 -5.69 19.21 6.80
N LEU A 25 -4.83 18.36 7.36
CA LEU A 25 -5.24 17.02 7.81
C LEU A 25 -6.33 17.07 8.89
N LYS A 26 -6.20 18.02 9.83
CA LYS A 26 -7.21 18.28 10.86
C LYS A 26 -8.55 18.68 10.25
N GLN A 27 -8.55 19.61 9.30
CA GLN A 27 -9.76 20.09 8.62
C GLN A 27 -10.44 18.99 7.80
N LEU A 28 -9.66 18.11 7.15
CA LEU A 28 -10.17 16.99 6.36
C LEU A 28 -10.57 15.78 7.23
N CYS A 29 -10.26 15.80 8.52
CA CYS A 29 -10.36 14.65 9.42
C CYS A 29 -9.70 13.40 8.81
N ALA A 30 -8.48 13.58 8.26
CA ALA A 30 -7.81 12.58 7.44
C ALA A 30 -6.40 12.27 7.93
N SER A 31 -5.97 11.04 7.66
CA SER A 31 -4.57 10.62 7.72
C SER A 31 -4.12 10.24 6.31
N VAL A 32 -2.84 10.43 6.01
CA VAL A 32 -2.23 10.06 4.73
C VAL A 32 -1.26 8.90 4.95
N LEU A 33 -1.37 7.88 4.10
CA LEU A 33 -0.41 6.79 4.05
C LEU A 33 0.47 6.99 2.81
N VAL A 34 1.79 6.86 2.99
CA VAL A 34 2.78 6.98 1.91
C VAL A 34 3.64 5.73 1.90
N THR A 35 3.65 5.01 0.78
CA THR A 35 4.57 3.89 0.56
C THR A 35 5.88 4.42 -0.02
N THR A 36 7.00 3.82 0.37
CA THR A 36 8.33 4.21 -0.11
C THR A 36 9.09 2.97 -0.56
N TYR A 37 9.22 2.82 -1.87
CA TYR A 37 9.83 1.65 -2.50
C TYR A 37 11.27 1.42 -2.01
N GLN A 38 12.14 2.41 -2.17
CA GLN A 38 13.57 2.27 -1.85
C GLN A 38 13.85 2.25 -0.34
N ALA A 39 13.08 2.99 0.46
CA ALA A 39 13.29 3.07 1.90
C ALA A 39 12.63 1.91 2.67
N GLY A 40 11.75 1.12 2.03
CA GLY A 40 11.05 0.02 2.68
C GLY A 40 10.20 0.50 3.86
N LYS A 41 9.44 1.59 3.67
CA LYS A 41 8.58 2.17 4.70
C LYS A 41 7.17 2.44 4.18
N VAL A 42 6.20 2.22 5.06
CA VAL A 42 4.90 2.88 5.01
C VAL A 42 4.94 3.98 6.06
N VAL A 43 4.72 5.21 5.63
CA VAL A 43 4.69 6.39 6.47
C VAL A 43 3.23 6.76 6.71
N VAL A 44 2.83 6.84 7.97
CA VAL A 44 1.51 7.33 8.37
C VAL A 44 1.68 8.77 8.84
N LEU A 45 1.00 9.68 8.16
CA LEU A 45 1.00 11.11 8.43
C LEU A 45 -0.36 11.49 8.99
N ARG A 46 -0.38 11.96 10.23
CA ARG A 46 -1.61 12.40 10.92
C ARG A 46 -1.34 13.68 11.70
N GLU A 47 -2.38 14.47 11.91
CA GLU A 47 -2.34 15.53 12.92
C GLU A 47 -2.43 14.92 14.32
N ASP A 48 -1.70 15.51 15.26
CA ASP A 48 -1.72 15.16 16.68
C ASP A 48 -1.50 16.44 17.48
N ALA A 49 -2.54 16.94 18.15
CA ALA A 49 -2.45 18.15 18.98
C ALA A 49 -1.76 19.35 18.30
N GLY A 50 -2.03 19.58 17.01
CA GLY A 50 -1.48 20.69 16.22
C GLY A 50 -0.11 20.43 15.58
N VAL A 51 0.52 19.27 15.81
CA VAL A 51 1.77 18.87 15.16
C VAL A 51 1.56 17.74 14.16
N LEU A 52 2.46 17.59 13.18
CA LEU A 52 2.46 16.41 12.32
C LEU A 52 3.11 15.25 13.07
N ASN A 53 2.34 14.23 13.38
CA ASN A 53 2.91 12.96 13.76
C ASN A 53 3.24 12.16 12.48
N THR A 54 4.49 11.73 12.38
CA THR A 54 5.00 10.89 11.29
C THR A 54 5.39 9.54 11.85
N HIS A 55 4.60 8.51 11.57
CA HIS A 55 4.85 7.16 12.06
C HIS A 55 5.37 6.25 10.94
N PHE A 56 6.48 5.56 11.20
CA PHE A 56 7.14 4.72 10.21
C PHE A 56 6.91 3.24 10.51
N ARG A 57 6.37 2.50 9.54
CA ARG A 57 6.29 1.03 9.55
C ARG A 57 7.20 0.45 8.50
N LYS A 58 7.99 -0.57 8.86
CA LYS A 58 8.84 -1.28 7.91
C LYS A 58 7.99 -2.32 7.16
N LEU A 59 8.02 -2.26 5.84
CA LEU A 59 7.52 -3.30 4.95
C LEU A 59 8.53 -3.46 3.81
N ASN A 60 8.59 -4.63 3.19
CA ASN A 60 9.58 -4.90 2.16
C ASN A 60 9.11 -4.30 0.82
N LYS A 61 9.76 -3.21 0.39
CA LYS A 61 9.45 -2.48 -0.86
C LYS A 61 7.93 -2.26 -1.06
N PRO A 62 7.24 -1.56 -0.14
CA PRO A 62 5.82 -1.30 -0.29
C PRO A 62 5.59 -0.35 -1.47
N MET A 63 4.55 -0.61 -2.26
CA MET A 63 4.21 0.14 -3.46
C MET A 63 2.71 0.43 -3.49
N GLY A 64 1.89 -0.49 -4.03
CA GLY A 64 0.44 -0.31 -4.13
C GLY A 64 -0.27 -0.32 -2.77
N LEU A 65 -1.35 0.46 -2.65
CA LEU A 65 -2.14 0.59 -1.43
C LEU A 65 -3.62 0.67 -1.78
N ALA A 66 -4.43 -0.19 -1.17
CA ALA A 66 -5.89 -0.14 -1.31
C ALA A 66 -6.56 -0.11 0.06
N ARG A 67 -7.59 0.73 0.22
CA ARG A 67 -8.43 0.76 1.41
C ARG A 67 -9.88 0.55 1.01
N ASP A 68 -10.57 -0.31 1.75
CA ASP A 68 -12.04 -0.40 1.73
C ASP A 68 -12.57 -0.46 3.16
N GLY A 69 -13.25 0.60 3.59
CA GLY A 69 -13.76 0.74 4.95
C GLY A 69 -12.68 0.50 6.02
N GLY A 70 -12.84 -0.60 6.76
CA GLY A 70 -11.91 -1.06 7.81
C GLY A 70 -10.80 -2.00 7.31
N ARG A 71 -10.69 -2.27 6.01
CA ARG A 71 -9.65 -3.10 5.40
C ARG A 71 -8.61 -2.21 4.72
N LEU A 72 -7.35 -2.55 4.90
CA LEU A 72 -6.21 -1.91 4.26
C LEU A 72 -5.32 -3.01 3.68
N ALA A 73 -5.04 -2.95 2.39
CA ALA A 73 -4.11 -3.84 1.70
C ALA A 73 -2.88 -3.04 1.22
N ILE A 74 -1.69 -3.63 1.37
CA ILE A 74 -0.43 -3.04 0.94
C ILE A 74 0.33 -4.09 0.14
N GLY A 75 0.61 -3.78 -1.12
CA GLY A 75 1.44 -4.58 -2.00
C GLY A 75 2.91 -4.31 -1.72
N CYS A 76 3.66 -5.38 -1.54
CA CYS A 76 5.09 -5.38 -1.24
C CYS A 76 5.83 -6.18 -2.30
N SER A 77 7.14 -6.38 -2.13
CA SER A 77 7.97 -7.04 -3.16
C SER A 77 7.46 -8.40 -3.60
N VAL A 78 7.02 -9.24 -2.67
CA VAL A 78 6.66 -10.65 -2.92
C VAL A 78 5.36 -11.08 -2.25
N ASP A 79 4.69 -10.15 -1.57
CA ASP A 79 3.47 -10.41 -0.82
C ASP A 79 2.51 -9.21 -0.82
N ILE A 80 1.25 -9.49 -0.50
CA ILE A 80 0.24 -8.50 -0.17
C ILE A 80 -0.14 -8.67 1.29
N TRP A 81 0.07 -7.63 2.08
CA TRP A 81 -0.35 -7.57 3.48
C TRP A 81 -1.75 -6.98 3.58
N GLU A 82 -2.66 -7.67 4.25
CA GLU A 82 -3.98 -7.16 4.59
C GLU A 82 -4.09 -6.92 6.09
N PHE A 83 -4.56 -5.73 6.45
CA PHE A 83 -4.79 -5.27 7.80
C PHE A 83 -6.27 -4.94 7.99
N HIS A 84 -6.81 -5.24 9.17
CA HIS A 84 -8.17 -4.88 9.54
C HIS A 84 -8.15 -3.90 10.71
N ASN A 85 -9.01 -2.89 10.65
CA ASN A 85 -9.20 -1.93 11.72
C ASN A 85 -9.86 -2.60 12.93
N VAL A 86 -9.27 -2.43 14.10
CA VAL A 86 -9.80 -2.92 15.38
C VAL A 86 -9.87 -1.74 16.37
N PRO A 87 -10.92 -0.90 16.32
CA PRO A 87 -11.04 0.30 17.16
C PRO A 87 -10.98 0.02 18.66
N ALA A 88 -11.41 -1.17 19.10
CA ALA A 88 -11.33 -1.57 20.50
C ALA A 88 -9.89 -1.62 21.06
N VAL A 89 -8.88 -1.69 20.19
CA VAL A 89 -7.46 -1.65 20.59
C VAL A 89 -7.01 -0.22 20.89
N CYS A 90 -7.62 0.79 20.26
CA CYS A 90 -7.26 2.20 20.47
C CYS A 90 -7.39 2.60 21.95
N ALA A 91 -8.48 2.23 22.62
CA ALA A 91 -8.68 2.55 24.03
C ALA A 91 -7.60 1.98 24.95
N LYS A 92 -7.07 0.78 24.63
CA LYS A 92 -5.97 0.18 25.39
C LYS A 92 -4.63 0.86 25.11
N LEU A 93 -4.41 1.31 23.87
CA LEU A 93 -3.21 2.06 23.49
C LEU A 93 -3.20 3.45 24.14
N ASP A 94 -4.34 4.15 24.13
CA ASP A 94 -4.47 5.48 24.72
C ASP A 94 -4.35 5.44 26.26
N ALA A 95 -4.63 4.29 26.87
CA ALA A 95 -4.45 4.06 28.30
C ALA A 95 -3.06 3.52 28.69
N SER A 96 -2.16 3.25 27.72
CA SER A 96 -0.86 2.66 28.03
C SER A 96 0.17 3.72 28.45
N ASP A 97 1.12 3.30 29.28
CA ASP A 97 2.25 4.15 29.71
C ASP A 97 3.18 4.53 28.55
N ASP A 98 3.10 3.81 27.41
CA ASP A 98 3.86 4.11 26.19
C ASP A 98 3.34 5.36 25.46
N TYR A 99 2.06 5.72 25.69
CA TYR A 99 1.40 6.88 25.07
C TYR A 99 0.66 7.70 26.14
N PRO A 100 1.36 8.30 27.11
CA PRO A 100 0.72 9.03 28.20
C PRO A 100 -0.07 10.22 27.62
N SER A 101 -1.39 10.11 27.62
CA SER A 101 -2.31 11.11 27.10
C SER A 101 -3.56 11.13 27.95
N THR A 102 -4.08 12.33 28.25
CA THR A 102 -5.38 12.50 28.90
C THR A 102 -6.54 12.49 27.90
N GLU A 103 -6.25 12.51 26.60
CA GLU A 103 -7.22 12.52 25.51
C GLU A 103 -7.01 11.33 24.56
N ALA A 104 -8.10 10.81 23.98
CA ALA A 104 -8.05 9.74 23.00
C ALA A 104 -7.31 10.21 21.74
N LYS A 105 -6.28 9.48 21.31
CA LYS A 105 -5.38 9.87 20.20
C LYS A 105 -5.60 9.08 18.92
N HIS A 106 -6.15 7.88 19.04
CA HIS A 106 -6.28 6.93 17.94
C HIS A 106 -7.75 6.62 17.65
N ASP A 107 -8.16 6.80 16.39
CA ASP A 107 -9.49 6.46 15.87
C ASP A 107 -9.51 5.12 15.12
N ALA A 108 -8.35 4.63 14.71
CA ALA A 108 -8.18 3.35 14.03
C ALA A 108 -6.88 2.65 14.44
N CYS A 109 -6.95 1.31 14.53
CA CYS A 109 -5.81 0.44 14.75
C CYS A 109 -5.84 -0.70 13.74
N PHE A 110 -5.05 -0.58 12.68
CA PHE A 110 -4.97 -1.59 11.63
C PHE A 110 -4.01 -2.71 12.02
N LEU A 111 -4.54 -3.90 12.29
CA LEU A 111 -3.78 -5.08 12.66
C LEU A 111 -3.67 -6.06 11.49
N PRO A 112 -2.50 -6.71 11.29
CA PRO A 112 -2.34 -7.66 10.19
C PRO A 112 -3.27 -8.86 10.36
N ARG A 113 -3.87 -9.29 9.25
CA ARG A 113 -4.81 -10.42 9.19
C ARG A 113 -4.42 -11.48 8.17
N ARG A 114 -3.80 -11.06 7.06
CA ARG A 114 -3.36 -11.96 5.99
C ARG A 114 -2.06 -11.42 5.39
N ALA A 115 -1.16 -12.33 5.05
CA ALA A 115 -0.08 -12.08 4.10
C ALA A 115 -0.27 -13.08 2.95
N HIS A 116 -0.38 -12.57 1.73
CA HIS A 116 -0.61 -13.39 0.54
C HIS A 116 0.65 -13.38 -0.32
N CYS A 117 1.28 -14.54 -0.53
CA CYS A 117 2.49 -14.63 -1.35
C CYS A 117 2.14 -14.51 -2.84
N THR A 118 2.73 -13.53 -3.52
CA THR A 118 2.56 -13.29 -4.95
C THR A 118 3.78 -13.70 -5.77
N GLY A 119 4.95 -13.78 -5.14
CA GLY A 119 6.23 -13.72 -5.84
C GLY A 119 6.53 -12.31 -6.35
N ASP A 120 7.67 -12.14 -7.02
CA ASP A 120 8.13 -10.83 -7.51
C ASP A 120 7.39 -10.41 -8.78
N ILE A 121 6.16 -9.93 -8.60
CA ILE A 121 5.27 -9.51 -9.68
C ILE A 121 5.29 -7.98 -9.91
N GLN A 122 6.13 -7.26 -9.17
CA GLN A 122 6.27 -5.80 -9.25
C GLN A 122 4.90 -5.10 -9.12
N ILE A 123 4.21 -5.30 -8.00
CA ILE A 123 2.91 -4.66 -7.73
C ILE A 123 3.09 -3.14 -7.68
N HIS A 124 2.37 -2.39 -8.51
CA HIS A 124 2.47 -0.92 -8.53
C HIS A 124 1.27 -0.21 -7.92
N GLU A 125 0.05 -0.56 -8.34
CA GLU A 125 -1.18 0.05 -7.83
C GLU A 125 -2.24 -1.02 -7.54
N MET A 126 -3.15 -0.73 -6.61
CA MET A 126 -4.16 -1.65 -6.12
C MET A 126 -5.46 -0.91 -5.84
N ALA A 127 -6.59 -1.57 -6.04
CA ALA A 127 -7.87 -1.05 -5.58
C ALA A 127 -8.83 -2.16 -5.18
N CYS A 128 -9.72 -1.82 -4.26
CA CYS A 128 -10.88 -2.63 -3.97
C CYS A 128 -11.97 -2.32 -5.01
N VAL A 129 -12.50 -3.36 -5.66
CA VAL A 129 -13.60 -3.31 -6.62
C VAL A 129 -14.81 -4.03 -6.05
N ALA A 130 -16.01 -3.64 -6.47
CA ALA A 130 -17.23 -4.30 -6.03
C ALA A 130 -17.33 -5.71 -6.62
N SER A 131 -17.62 -6.71 -5.78
CA SER A 131 -17.99 -8.05 -6.21
C SER A 131 -19.52 -8.25 -6.13
N GLY A 132 -20.01 -9.25 -6.85
CA GLY A 132 -21.44 -9.59 -6.91
C GLY A 132 -22.01 -10.11 -5.59
N ASP A 133 -21.17 -10.51 -4.64
CA ASP A 133 -21.54 -11.01 -3.32
C ASP A 133 -21.65 -9.92 -2.24
N GLY A 134 -21.42 -8.65 -2.60
CA GLY A 134 -21.45 -7.51 -1.70
C GLY A 134 -20.17 -7.31 -0.88
N GLN A 135 -19.13 -8.12 -1.08
CA GLN A 135 -17.78 -7.86 -0.60
C GLN A 135 -16.95 -7.19 -1.70
N SER A 136 -15.94 -6.41 -1.30
CA SER A 136 -14.99 -5.89 -2.28
C SER A 136 -13.87 -6.89 -2.54
N GLU A 137 -13.55 -7.11 -3.81
CA GLU A 137 -12.38 -7.86 -4.26
C GLU A 137 -11.19 -6.94 -4.48
N LEU A 138 -9.99 -7.47 -4.30
CA LEU A 138 -8.77 -6.69 -4.47
C LEU A 138 -8.18 -6.98 -5.85
N VAL A 139 -8.17 -5.96 -6.69
CA VAL A 139 -7.48 -5.98 -7.99
C VAL A 139 -6.19 -5.20 -7.88
N PHE A 140 -5.14 -5.70 -8.51
CA PHE A 140 -3.83 -5.05 -8.51
C PHE A 140 -3.16 -5.09 -9.88
N VAL A 141 -2.30 -4.09 -10.12
CA VAL A 141 -1.42 -4.04 -11.28
C VAL A 141 -0.27 -5.01 -11.06
N ASN A 142 -0.19 -6.04 -11.88
CA ASN A 142 0.95 -6.94 -11.99
C ASN A 142 1.82 -6.48 -13.16
N THR A 143 2.84 -5.70 -12.83
CA THR A 143 3.69 -5.03 -13.83
C THR A 143 4.59 -6.01 -14.53
N ALA A 144 5.17 -6.96 -13.79
CA ALA A 144 6.06 -7.98 -14.35
C ALA A 144 5.39 -8.79 -15.46
N PHE A 145 4.07 -9.00 -15.37
CA PHE A 145 3.26 -9.74 -16.35
C PHE A 145 2.36 -8.85 -17.22
N SER A 146 2.45 -7.53 -17.09
CA SER A 146 1.70 -6.55 -17.88
C SER A 146 0.18 -6.77 -17.86
N CYS A 147 -0.38 -7.04 -16.68
CA CYS A 147 -1.79 -7.34 -16.50
C CYS A 147 -2.37 -6.73 -15.21
N LEU A 148 -3.70 -6.69 -15.13
CA LEU A 148 -4.41 -6.65 -13.85
C LEU A 148 -4.61 -8.08 -13.37
N ALA A 149 -4.50 -8.27 -12.07
CA ALA A 149 -4.65 -9.57 -11.44
C ALA A 149 -5.39 -9.50 -10.11
N GLU A 150 -5.89 -10.65 -9.69
CA GLU A 150 -6.47 -10.91 -8.38
C GLU A 150 -5.63 -11.95 -7.64
N ARG A 151 -5.85 -12.10 -6.32
CA ARG A 151 -5.16 -13.12 -5.51
C ARG A 151 -5.69 -14.49 -5.92
N SER A 152 -4.80 -15.47 -6.05
CA SER A 152 -5.15 -16.88 -6.24
C SER A 152 -4.49 -17.72 -5.17
N ASP A 153 -5.26 -18.60 -4.54
CA ASP A 153 -4.75 -19.55 -3.54
C ASP A 153 -3.98 -20.72 -4.20
N GLU A 154 -4.20 -20.97 -5.50
CA GLU A 154 -3.53 -22.02 -6.26
C GLU A 154 -2.29 -21.51 -7.01
N ASN A 155 -2.40 -20.34 -7.66
CA ASN A 155 -1.38 -19.81 -8.58
C ASN A 155 -0.66 -18.56 -8.06
N SER A 156 -0.87 -18.20 -6.79
CA SER A 156 -0.48 -16.90 -6.20
C SER A 156 -1.25 -15.69 -6.75
N PHE A 157 -1.50 -15.61 -8.05
CA PHE A 157 -2.37 -14.61 -8.66
C PHE A 157 -3.08 -15.18 -9.89
N GLU A 158 -4.21 -14.57 -10.27
CA GLU A 158 -4.91 -14.87 -11.52
C GLU A 158 -5.00 -13.60 -12.38
N PRO A 159 -4.51 -13.59 -13.63
CA PRO A 159 -4.67 -12.46 -14.54
C PRO A 159 -6.14 -12.30 -14.96
N ILE A 160 -6.72 -11.12 -14.73
CA ILE A 160 -8.12 -10.84 -15.09
C ILE A 160 -8.25 -9.94 -16.32
N TRP A 161 -7.20 -9.18 -16.64
CA TRP A 161 -7.18 -8.30 -17.80
C TRP A 161 -5.76 -8.00 -18.25
N ARG A 162 -5.56 -7.79 -19.54
CA ARG A 162 -4.31 -7.27 -20.11
C ARG A 162 -4.60 -6.32 -21.28
N PRO A 163 -3.67 -5.43 -21.65
CA PRO A 163 -3.79 -4.67 -22.89
C PRO A 163 -3.92 -5.59 -24.11
N LYS A 164 -4.65 -5.15 -25.13
CA LYS A 164 -4.96 -5.94 -26.33
C LYS A 164 -3.71 -6.38 -27.12
N TRP A 165 -2.64 -5.58 -27.07
CA TRP A 165 -1.40 -5.82 -27.80
C TRP A 165 -0.44 -6.79 -27.08
N ILE A 166 -0.65 -7.05 -25.79
CA ILE A 166 0.12 -8.07 -25.06
C ILE A 166 -0.29 -9.45 -25.57
N LYS A 167 0.64 -10.21 -26.15
CA LYS A 167 0.31 -11.47 -26.85
C LYS A 167 0.20 -12.65 -25.91
N GLN A 168 0.93 -12.62 -24.80
CA GLN A 168 0.99 -13.68 -23.81
C GLN A 168 1.17 -13.10 -22.41
N ILE A 169 0.59 -13.75 -21.41
CA ILE A 169 0.88 -13.45 -20.00
C ILE A 169 2.18 -14.18 -19.66
N ALA A 170 3.27 -13.43 -19.61
CA ALA A 170 4.59 -13.94 -19.28
C ALA A 170 5.37 -12.87 -18.53
N PRO A 171 6.31 -13.25 -17.65
CA PRO A 171 7.19 -12.29 -17.03
C PRO A 171 8.05 -11.61 -18.10
N GLY A 172 8.22 -10.31 -17.99
CA GLY A 172 9.04 -9.54 -18.93
C GLY A 172 8.78 -8.04 -18.91
N ASP A 173 7.77 -7.58 -18.17
CA ASP A 173 7.34 -6.18 -18.19
C ASP A 173 7.17 -5.68 -19.63
N ASN A 174 6.42 -6.48 -20.41
CA ASN A 174 6.26 -6.26 -21.84
C ASN A 174 5.49 -4.98 -22.16
N CYS A 175 4.78 -4.44 -21.18
CA CYS A 175 4.12 -3.14 -21.14
C CYS A 175 4.02 -2.76 -19.66
N HIS A 176 4.72 -1.70 -19.29
CA HIS A 176 4.80 -1.27 -17.91
C HIS A 176 3.52 -0.56 -17.48
N LEU A 177 2.61 -1.33 -16.90
CA LEU A 177 1.42 -0.84 -16.25
C LEU A 177 1.80 -0.29 -14.87
N ASN A 178 1.31 0.89 -14.52
CA ASN A 178 1.71 1.54 -13.27
C ASN A 178 0.51 1.79 -12.35
N GLY A 179 -0.50 2.50 -12.84
CA GLY A 179 -1.68 2.88 -12.07
C GLY A 179 -2.96 2.26 -12.58
N LEU A 180 -3.98 2.25 -11.73
CA LEU A 180 -5.37 1.97 -12.10
C LEU A 180 -6.31 2.97 -11.44
N ALA A 181 -7.52 3.13 -11.98
CA ALA A 181 -8.56 3.93 -11.37
C ALA A 181 -9.90 3.21 -11.44
N VAL A 182 -10.62 3.22 -10.33
CA VAL A 182 -11.94 2.61 -10.17
C VAL A 182 -13.03 3.65 -10.40
N ARG A 183 -14.09 3.26 -11.12
CA ARG A 183 -15.31 4.03 -11.30
C ARG A 183 -16.51 3.09 -11.23
N ASP A 184 -17.53 3.47 -10.48
CA ASP A 184 -18.77 2.69 -10.31
C ASP A 184 -18.48 1.24 -9.86
N GLY A 185 -17.51 1.11 -8.94
CA GLY A 185 -17.10 -0.18 -8.36
C GLY A 185 -16.22 -1.05 -9.25
N GLN A 186 -15.80 -0.62 -10.44
CA GLN A 186 -14.98 -1.41 -11.36
C GLN A 186 -13.75 -0.66 -11.85
N VAL A 187 -12.67 -1.37 -12.20
CA VAL A 187 -11.50 -0.75 -12.84
C VAL A 187 -11.90 -0.18 -14.20
N LYS A 188 -11.76 1.13 -14.38
CA LYS A 188 -12.13 1.83 -15.61
C LYS A 188 -10.93 2.27 -16.43
N TYR A 189 -9.84 2.60 -15.76
CA TYR A 189 -8.63 3.09 -16.40
C TYR A 189 -7.41 2.38 -15.82
N VAL A 190 -6.42 2.16 -16.69
CA VAL A 190 -5.10 1.66 -16.36
C VAL A 190 -4.09 2.53 -17.09
N THR A 191 -3.01 2.93 -16.43
CA THR A 191 -1.93 3.69 -17.06
C THR A 191 -0.83 2.74 -17.52
N ALA A 192 -0.29 3.02 -18.69
CA ALA A 192 0.82 2.29 -19.30
C ALA A 192 1.91 3.28 -19.71
N LEU A 193 3.17 2.92 -19.52
CA LEU A 193 4.31 3.73 -19.96
C LEU A 193 4.69 3.49 -21.44
N GLY A 194 3.97 2.62 -22.15
CA GLY A 194 4.14 2.38 -23.58
C GLY A 194 3.15 1.36 -24.16
N GLU A 195 2.92 1.42 -25.47
CA GLU A 195 2.14 0.43 -26.24
C GLU A 195 3.10 -0.57 -26.90
N THR A 196 3.46 -1.61 -26.18
CA THR A 196 4.52 -2.54 -26.54
C THR A 196 4.22 -3.96 -26.06
N ASN A 197 4.88 -4.93 -26.68
CA ASN A 197 4.87 -6.34 -26.28
C ASN A 197 6.30 -6.93 -26.29
N ALA A 198 7.31 -6.06 -26.18
CA ALA A 198 8.70 -6.46 -26.08
C ALA A 198 9.15 -6.41 -24.62
N PRO A 199 10.02 -7.32 -24.16
CA PRO A 199 10.53 -7.30 -22.79
C PRO A 199 11.11 -5.92 -22.41
N GLY A 200 10.63 -5.37 -21.30
CA GLY A 200 11.11 -4.11 -20.70
C GLY A 200 10.43 -2.83 -21.16
N GLY A 201 9.42 -2.89 -22.03
CA GLY A 201 8.80 -1.69 -22.62
C GLY A 201 9.31 -1.39 -24.01
#